data_AF-A0A2T3HRQ0-F1
#
_entry.id   AF-A0A2T3HRQ0-F1
#
_cell.length_a   1.000
_cell.length_b   1.000
_cell.length_c   1.000
_cell.angle_alpha   90.00
_cell.angle_beta   90.00
_cell.angle_gamma   90.00
#
_symmetry.space_group_name_H-M   'P 1'
#
loop_
_entity.id
_entity.type
_entity.pdbx_description
1 polymer ?
#
loop_
_entity_poly.entity_id
_entity_poly.type
_entity_poly.pdbx_seq_one_letter_code
_entity_poly.pdbx_strand_id
1 'polypeptide(L)' 'MSTQENKNNFDWVYYVMGLLFGLVTGIIVTGSFGYAVLGALLGFLTGGLFLNVLVKGRTY' A
#
# COMPACT_ATOMS: atom_id res chain seq x y z
N MET A 1 35.61 5.11 -0.22
CA MET A 1 34.19 5.49 -0.39
C MET A 1 33.41 4.20 -0.36
N SER A 2 32.78 3.87 0.77
CA SER A 2 32.06 2.59 0.92
C SER A 2 30.85 2.61 0.00
N THR A 3 30.80 1.67 -0.95
CA THR A 3 29.59 1.34 -1.70
C THR A 3 28.51 1.00 -0.69
N GLN A 4 27.65 1.97 -0.42
CA GLN A 4 26.40 1.74 0.29
C GLN A 4 25.58 0.83 -0.63
N GLU A 5 25.50 -0.46 -0.30
CA GLU A 5 24.46 -1.34 -0.81
C GLU A 5 23.11 -0.73 -0.43
N ASN A 6 22.63 0.22 -1.22
CA ASN A 6 21.27 0.68 -1.13
C ASN A 6 20.40 -0.44 -1.69
N LYS A 7 20.16 -1.46 -0.86
CA LYS A 7 19.06 -2.42 -1.03
C LYS A 7 17.77 -1.63 -0.89
N ASN A 8 17.40 -0.90 -1.96
CA ASN A 8 16.23 -0.07 -1.98
C ASN A 8 15.01 -0.96 -1.72
N ASN A 9 14.52 -0.96 -0.48
CA ASN A 9 13.30 -1.65 -0.13
C ASN A 9 12.12 -0.79 -0.59
N PHE A 10 11.50 -1.16 -1.71
CA PHE A 10 10.35 -0.46 -2.29
C PHE A 10 9.00 -0.99 -1.78
N ASP A 11 8.99 -1.84 -0.75
CA ASP A 11 7.75 -2.43 -0.24
C ASP A 11 6.78 -1.34 0.27
N TRP A 12 7.30 -0.23 0.80
CA TRP A 12 6.52 0.93 1.23
C TRP A 12 5.58 1.48 0.13
N VAL A 13 5.95 1.34 -1.15
CA VAL A 13 5.15 1.82 -2.29
C VAL A 13 3.81 1.08 -2.35
N TYR A 14 3.78 -0.22 -2.04
CA TYR A 14 2.55 -1.01 -2.09
C TYR A 14 1.59 -0.65 -0.96
N TYR A 15 2.11 -0.32 0.23
CA TYR A 15 1.30 0.21 1.31
C TYR A 15 0.67 1.57 0.96
N VAL A 16 1.46 2.47 0.38
CA VAL A 16 0.99 3.80 -0.03
C VAL A 16 -0.03 3.71 -1.17
N MET A 17 0.22 2.86 -2.17
CA MET A 17 -0.73 2.63 -3.25
C MET A 17 -2.03 2.03 -2.72
N GLY A 18 -1.96 1.01 -1.87
CA GLY A 18 -3.13 0.42 -1.23
C GLY A 18 -3.96 1.47 -0.48
N LEU A 19 -3.32 2.32 0.32
CA LEU A 19 -4.00 3.38 1.06
C LEU A 19 -4.66 4.41 0.14
N LEU A 20 -3.95 4.89 -0.89
CA LEU A 20 -4.46 5.88 -1.83
C LEU A 20 -5.67 5.36 -2.61
N PHE A 21 -5.56 4.17 -3.21
CA PHE A 21 -6.67 3.59 -3.97
C PHE A 21 -7.85 3.19 -3.07
N GLY A 22 -7.58 2.71 -1.86
CA GLY A 22 -8.62 2.44 -0.86
C GLY A 22 -9.40 3.70 -0.49
N LEU A 23 -8.70 4.80 -0.22
CA LEU A 23 -9.30 6.09 0.10
C LEU A 23 -10.17 6.60 -1.07
N VAL A 24 -9.61 6.61 -2.28
CA VAL A 24 -10.32 7.05 -3.49
C VAL A 24 -11.57 6.20 -3.73
N THR A 25 -11.47 4.88 -3.57
CA THR A 25 -12.60 3.97 -3.70
C THR A 25 -13.70 4.29 -2.69
N GLY A 26 -13.34 4.51 -1.42
CA GLY A 26 -14.29 4.87 -0.37
C GLY A 26 -15.01 6.20 -0.64
N ILE A 27 -14.31 7.18 -1.22
CA ILE A 27 -14.91 8.46 -1.63
C ILE A 27 -15.85 8.26 -2.82
N ILE A 28 -15.42 7.57 -3.88
CA ILE A 28 -16.19 7.42 -5.12
C ILE A 28 -17.47 6.61 -4.89
N VAL A 29 -17.39 5.51 -4.14
CA VAL A 29 -18.53 4.60 -3.97
C VAL A 29 -19.61 5.20 -3.07
N THR A 30 -19.21 5.96 -2.05
CA THR A 30 -20.12 6.36 -0.97
C THR A 30 -20.33 7.86 -0.85
N GLY A 31 -19.47 8.69 -1.45
CA GLY A 31 -19.54 10.16 -1.35
C GLY A 31 -19.36 10.72 0.07
N SER A 32 -18.97 9.89 1.04
CA SER A 32 -18.90 10.24 2.45
C SER A 32 -17.48 10.13 2.99
N PHE A 33 -17.07 11.15 3.77
CA PHE A 33 -15.75 11.20 4.38
C PHE A 33 -15.49 10.05 5.35
N GLY A 34 -16.50 9.56 6.06
CA GLY A 34 -16.34 8.40 6.97
C GLY A 34 -15.95 7.13 6.22
N TYR A 35 -16.55 6.89 5.05
CA TYR A 35 -16.24 5.75 4.21
C TYR A 35 -14.92 5.90 3.45
N ALA A 36 -14.45 7.13 3.23
CA ALA A 36 -13.11 7.39 2.72
C ALA A 36 -12.03 6.83 3.68
N VAL A 37 -12.20 7.05 4.99
CA VAL A 37 -11.28 6.55 6.01
C VAL A 37 -11.34 5.02 6.09
N LEU A 38 -12.54 4.44 6.08
CA LEU A 38 -12.69 2.98 6.03
C LEU A 38 -12.05 2.38 4.77
N GLY A 39 -12.29 2.98 3.61
CA GLY A 39 -11.67 2.57 2.35
C GLY A 39 -10.14 2.63 2.42
N ALA A 40 -9.59 3.70 2.98
CA ALA A 40 -8.14 3.86 3.17
C ALA A 40 -7.55 2.76 4.06
N LEU A 41 -8.22 2.43 5.17
CA LEU A 41 -7.80 1.36 6.08
C LEU A 41 -7.84 -0.02 5.41
N LEU A 42 -8.93 -0.33 4.70
CA LEU A 42 -9.07 -1.57 3.96
C LEU A 42 -8.03 -1.68 2.83
N GLY A 43 -7.80 -0.60 2.11
CA GLY A 43 -6.78 -0.53 1.06
C GLY A 43 -5.36 -0.70 1.60
N PHE A 44 -5.04 -0.09 2.74
CA PHE A 44 -3.74 -0.26 3.41
C PHE A 44 -3.50 -1.71 3.85
N LEU A 45 -4.50 -2.34 4.49
CA LEU A 45 -4.45 -3.75 4.87
C LEU A 45 -4.27 -4.66 3.65
N THR A 46 -4.94 -4.34 2.54
CA THR A 46 -4.82 -5.06 1.28
C THR A 46 -3.42 -4.91 0.68
N GLY A 47 -2.81 -3.73 0.74
CA GLY A 47 -1.42 -3.49 0.31
C GLY A 47 -0.41 -4.32 1.12
N GLY A 48 -0.61 -4.44 2.43
CA GLY A 48 0.20 -5.32 3.28
C GLY A 48 0.00 -6.80 2.98
N LEU A 49 -1.25 -7.23 2.75
CA LEU A 49 -1.55 -8.60 2.32
C LEU A 49 -0.93 -8.92 0.96
N PHE A 50 -1.02 -7.99 0.00
CA PHE A 50 -0.41 -8.12 -1.32
C PHE A 50 1.10 -8.35 -1.19
N LEU A 51 1.77 -7.59 -0.34
CA LEU A 51 3.19 -7.78 -0.10
C LEU A 51 3.53 -9.16 0.47
N ASN A 52 2.77 -9.60 1.49
CA ASN A 52 3.01 -10.87 2.17
C ASN A 52 2.62 -12.09 1.34
N VAL A 53 1.68 -11.98 0.41
CA VAL A 53 1.19 -13.11 -0.40
C VAL A 53 1.86 -13.15 -1.78
N LEU A 54 2.00 -12.02 -2.45
CA LEU A 54 2.40 -11.95 -3.86
C LEU A 54 3.84 -11.48 -4.08
N VAL A 55 4.35 -10.63 -3.19
CA VAL A 55 5.71 -10.08 -3.29
C VAL A 55 6.71 -10.82 -2.38
N LYS A 56 6.22 -11.72 -1.53
CA LYS A 56 7.06 -12.50 -0.62
C LYS A 56 7.94 -13.46 -1.42
N GLY A 57 9.26 -13.24 -1.35
CA GLY A 57 10.27 -14.03 -2.07
C GLY A 57 10.97 -13.31 -3.21
N ARG A 58 10.71 -12.01 -3.44
CA ARG A 58 11.49 -11.22 -4.40
C ARG A 58 12.89 -10.94 -3.85
N THR A 59 13.91 -11.44 -4.53
CA THR A 59 15.31 -11.00 -4.38
C THR A 59 15.60 -9.87 -5.37
N TYR A 60 16.10 -8.74 -4.86
CA TYR A 60 16.58 -7.61 -5.67
C TYR A 60 18.02 -7.82 -6.09
#